data_AF-A0AAD5RWT0-F1
#
_entry.id   AF-A0AAD5RWT0-F1
#
_cell.length_a   1.000
_cell.length_b   1.000
_cell.length_c   1.000
_cell.angle_alpha   90.00
_cell.angle_beta   90.00
_cell.angle_gamma   90.00
#
_symmetry.space_group_name_H-M   'P 1'
#
loop_
_entity.id
_entity.type
_entity.pdbx_description
1 polymer ?
#
loop_
_entity_poly.entity_id
_entity_poly.type
_entity_poly.pdbx_seq_one_letter_code
_entity_poly.pdbx_strand_id
1 'polypeptide(L)'
;MRFWSSYIQTSGSPKSHTIAPINEPANSRAFSDFGPPAPLSEEGATRLLKYMNGVVSRVEAANPNISVMFEGSFKGEEYWSGSFSKDTSIVFDLHHHYLAAPGATPEKLSEYLWADELASPGDAKFPVFVGEWAIQAAEDNTLVNRDENLNMGLRAWKKYARGSSYWTARFFGDVEVVGEAITIRRVLELWVFCKYGYD
;
A
#
# COMPACT_ATOMS: atom_id res chain seq x y z
N MET A 1 18.98 -7.09 -10.12
CA MET A 1 18.10 -8.25 -9.81
C MET A 1 18.84 -9.53 -9.39
N ARG A 2 20.05 -9.85 -9.90
CA ARG A 2 20.80 -11.07 -9.49
C ARG A 2 21.05 -11.21 -7.98
N PHE A 3 21.16 -10.10 -7.27
CA PHE A 3 21.43 -10.10 -5.82
C PHE A 3 20.23 -10.61 -5.00
N TRP A 4 19.03 -10.10 -5.27
CA TRP A 4 17.81 -10.45 -4.52
C TRP A 4 17.41 -11.91 -4.69
N SER A 5 17.44 -12.42 -5.92
CA SER A 5 17.12 -13.84 -6.19
C SER A 5 18.12 -14.77 -5.51
N SER A 6 19.41 -14.42 -5.51
CA SER A 6 20.44 -15.21 -4.82
C SER A 6 20.23 -15.20 -3.32
N TYR A 7 19.98 -14.03 -2.71
CA TYR A 7 19.73 -13.92 -1.27
C TYR A 7 18.52 -14.75 -0.84
N ILE A 8 17.38 -14.61 -1.54
CA ILE A 8 16.16 -15.34 -1.18
C ILE A 8 16.39 -16.85 -1.27
N GLN A 9 17.05 -17.31 -2.33
CA GLN A 9 17.34 -18.73 -2.52
C GLN A 9 18.26 -19.31 -1.43
N THR A 10 19.23 -18.53 -0.94
CA THR A 10 20.19 -18.99 0.08
C THR A 10 19.79 -18.64 1.51
N SER A 11 18.67 -17.95 1.71
CA SER A 11 18.19 -17.51 3.04
C SER A 11 17.84 -18.64 4.03
N GLY A 12 17.75 -19.89 3.55
CA GLY A 12 17.20 -21.01 4.33
C GLY A 12 15.67 -21.00 4.44
N SER A 13 14.99 -19.91 4.04
CA SER A 13 13.53 -19.84 3.96
C SER A 13 13.05 -19.00 2.75
N PRO A 14 13.31 -19.45 1.51
CA PRO A 14 12.91 -18.73 0.30
C PRO A 14 11.39 -18.46 0.23
N LYS A 15 10.58 -19.37 0.79
CA LYS A 15 9.11 -19.25 0.87
C LYS A 15 8.61 -18.15 1.82
N SER A 16 9.49 -17.53 2.59
CA SER A 16 9.14 -16.44 3.51
C SER A 16 9.30 -15.05 2.89
N HIS A 17 9.56 -14.97 1.58
CA HIS A 17 9.89 -13.73 0.90
C HIS A 17 8.98 -13.50 -0.32
N THR A 18 8.63 -12.23 -0.51
CA THR A 18 8.01 -11.67 -1.72
C THR A 18 8.91 -10.55 -2.21
N ILE A 19 9.02 -10.34 -3.53
CA ILE A 19 9.83 -9.27 -4.10
C ILE A 19 8.94 -8.11 -4.55
N ALA A 20 9.06 -6.96 -3.92
CA ALA A 20 8.51 -5.68 -4.40
C ALA A 20 9.63 -4.89 -5.13
N PRO A 21 9.63 -4.83 -6.47
CA PRO A 21 10.78 -4.33 -7.24
C PRO A 21 10.73 -2.81 -7.51
N ILE A 22 9.65 -2.14 -7.14
CA ILE A 22 9.41 -0.70 -7.35
C ILE A 22 8.36 -0.22 -6.34
N ASN A 23 8.38 1.07 -6.03
CA ASN A 23 7.46 1.71 -5.08
C ASN A 23 7.03 3.08 -5.63
N GLU A 24 5.71 3.31 -5.68
CA GLU A 24 5.02 4.52 -6.11
C GLU A 24 5.63 5.18 -7.36
N PRO A 25 5.78 4.44 -8.48
CA PRO A 25 6.33 5.00 -9.69
C PRO A 25 5.45 6.15 -10.20
N ALA A 26 6.07 7.31 -10.39
CA ALA A 26 5.42 8.52 -10.86
C ALA A 26 6.30 9.20 -11.91
N ASN A 27 5.67 9.87 -12.87
CA ASN A 27 6.36 10.73 -13.83
C ASN A 27 5.74 12.12 -13.98
N SER A 28 4.68 12.43 -13.22
CA SER A 28 4.29 13.83 -12.99
C SER A 28 5.39 14.56 -12.20
N ARG A 29 5.54 15.86 -12.49
CA ARG A 29 6.44 16.76 -11.77
C ARG A 29 5.72 17.60 -10.72
N ALA A 30 4.40 17.63 -10.74
CA ALA A 30 3.61 18.38 -9.79
C ALA A 30 3.25 17.46 -8.63
N PHE A 31 3.69 17.81 -7.42
CA PHE A 31 3.36 17.03 -6.22
C PHE A 31 1.85 17.04 -5.92
N SER A 32 1.11 18.03 -6.42
CA SER A 32 -0.36 18.06 -6.38
C SER A 32 -1.03 16.91 -7.11
N ASP A 33 -0.30 16.23 -8.00
CA ASP A 33 -0.81 15.08 -8.76
C ASP A 33 -0.50 13.75 -8.05
N PHE A 34 0.19 13.80 -6.91
CA PHE A 34 0.53 12.61 -6.12
C PHE A 34 -0.70 12.12 -5.35
N GLY A 35 -1.03 10.84 -5.49
CA GLY A 35 -2.36 10.32 -5.18
C GLY A 35 -3.28 10.25 -6.42
N PRO A 36 -4.48 9.64 -6.29
CA PRO A 36 -5.46 9.63 -7.38
C PRO A 36 -5.87 11.06 -7.79
N PRO A 37 -6.09 11.38 -9.10
CA PRO A 37 -6.37 10.44 -10.20
C PRO A 37 -5.21 10.02 -11.13
N ALA A 38 -3.94 10.37 -10.87
CA ALA A 38 -2.72 9.56 -11.15
C ALA A 38 -1.45 10.40 -11.41
N PRO A 39 -0.38 10.21 -10.65
CA PRO A 39 0.94 10.79 -10.94
C PRO A 39 1.70 10.02 -12.03
N LEU A 40 1.10 8.97 -12.61
CA LEU A 40 1.67 8.11 -13.64
C LEU A 40 0.86 8.23 -14.95
N SER A 41 1.49 8.80 -15.98
CA SER A 41 0.90 8.89 -17.32
C SER A 41 0.85 7.52 -18.01
N GLU A 42 0.03 7.37 -19.06
CA GLU A 42 -0.06 6.12 -19.84
C GLU A 42 1.28 5.70 -20.49
N GLU A 43 2.10 6.68 -20.91
CA GLU A 43 3.46 6.39 -21.39
C GLU A 43 4.36 5.87 -20.26
N GLY A 44 4.25 6.48 -19.07
CA GLY A 44 4.92 6.00 -17.86
C GLY A 44 4.48 4.57 -17.51
N ALA A 45 3.18 4.32 -17.56
CA ALA A 45 2.59 3.02 -17.30
C ALA A 45 3.04 1.94 -18.30
N THR A 46 3.14 2.28 -19.59
CA THR A 46 3.68 1.37 -20.62
C THR A 46 5.13 0.98 -20.33
N ARG A 47 5.95 1.94 -19.90
CA ARG A 47 7.36 1.68 -19.53
C ARG A 47 7.46 0.85 -18.25
N LEU A 48 6.59 1.14 -17.27
CA LEU A 48 6.48 0.37 -16.03
C LEU A 48 6.09 -1.08 -16.31
N LEU A 49 5.10 -1.32 -17.17
CA LEU A 49 4.69 -2.66 -17.56
C LEU A 49 5.83 -3.43 -18.24
N LYS A 50 6.61 -2.77 -19.11
CA LYS A 50 7.81 -3.39 -19.71
C LYS A 50 8.84 -3.78 -18.65
N TYR A 51 9.06 -2.94 -17.65
CA TYR A 51 9.92 -3.25 -16.51
C TYR A 51 9.38 -4.46 -15.75
N MET A 52 8.10 -4.45 -15.37
CA MET A 52 7.47 -5.52 -14.58
C MET A 52 7.47 -6.87 -15.31
N ASN A 53 7.18 -6.91 -16.60
CA ASN A 53 7.32 -8.13 -17.40
C ASN A 53 8.76 -8.68 -17.35
N GLY A 54 9.76 -7.80 -17.44
CA GLY A 54 11.16 -8.18 -17.28
C GLY A 54 11.52 -8.68 -15.88
N VAL A 55 10.86 -8.16 -14.84
CA VAL A 55 11.00 -8.65 -13.46
C VAL A 55 10.42 -10.05 -13.32
N VAL A 56 9.16 -10.22 -13.71
CA VAL A 56 8.42 -11.48 -13.65
C VAL A 56 9.20 -12.58 -14.35
N SER A 57 9.60 -12.38 -15.61
CA SER A 57 10.36 -13.38 -16.36
C SER A 57 11.69 -13.76 -15.69
N ARG A 58 12.35 -12.82 -15.00
CA ARG A 58 13.59 -13.10 -14.27
C ARG A 58 13.37 -13.86 -12.98
N VAL A 59 12.31 -13.54 -12.24
CA VAL A 59 11.95 -14.22 -10.99
C VAL A 59 11.49 -15.64 -11.30
N GLU A 60 10.61 -15.82 -12.28
CA GLU A 60 10.15 -17.14 -12.74
C GLU A 60 11.30 -18.04 -13.20
N ALA A 61 12.25 -17.50 -13.97
CA ALA A 61 13.42 -18.25 -14.41
C ALA A 61 14.37 -18.64 -13.26
N ALA A 62 14.38 -17.87 -12.17
CA ALA A 62 15.24 -18.12 -11.02
C ALA A 62 14.58 -19.07 -10.00
N ASN A 63 13.31 -18.83 -9.65
CA ASN A 63 12.47 -19.66 -8.80
C ASN A 63 11.00 -19.19 -8.94
N PRO A 64 10.13 -19.95 -9.62
CA PRO A 64 8.74 -19.54 -9.87
C PRO A 64 7.85 -19.56 -8.61
N ASN A 65 8.35 -20.07 -7.48
CA ASN A 65 7.63 -20.04 -6.21
C ASN A 65 7.78 -18.71 -5.45
N ILE A 66 8.61 -17.78 -5.95
CA ILE A 66 8.73 -16.44 -5.37
C ILE A 66 7.71 -15.53 -6.05
N SER A 67 6.76 -15.01 -5.28
CA SER A 67 5.80 -14.03 -5.80
C SER A 67 6.44 -12.66 -6.02
N VAL A 68 5.97 -11.96 -7.05
CA VAL A 68 6.28 -10.54 -7.28
C VAL A 68 5.14 -9.69 -6.74
N MET A 69 5.46 -8.74 -5.88
CA MET A 69 4.53 -7.73 -5.42
C MET A 69 4.65 -6.50 -6.31
N PHE A 70 3.57 -6.10 -6.96
CA PHE A 70 3.55 -4.99 -7.89
C PHE A 70 2.78 -3.80 -7.28
N GLU A 71 3.53 -2.81 -6.79
CA GLU A 71 3.00 -1.48 -6.52
C GLU A 71 2.96 -0.71 -7.85
N GLY A 72 1.74 -0.43 -8.30
CA GLY A 72 1.43 0.04 -9.64
C GLY A 72 1.25 1.56 -9.74
N SER A 73 1.86 2.32 -8.82
CA SER A 73 1.42 3.68 -8.51
C SER A 73 -0.02 3.66 -7.97
N PHE A 74 -0.72 4.78 -8.08
CA PHE A 74 -2.12 4.92 -7.68
C PHE A 74 -3.11 4.33 -8.71
N LYS A 75 -2.66 3.42 -9.58
CA LYS A 75 -3.50 2.67 -10.52
C LYS A 75 -3.72 1.27 -9.94
N GLY A 76 -4.97 0.94 -9.65
CA GLY A 76 -5.35 -0.30 -8.98
C GLY A 76 -5.21 -1.56 -9.83
N GLU A 77 -5.55 -2.70 -9.22
CA GLU A 77 -5.46 -4.03 -9.82
C GLU A 77 -6.12 -4.11 -11.21
N GLU A 78 -7.36 -3.62 -11.34
CA GLU A 78 -8.15 -3.68 -12.58
C GLU A 78 -7.46 -3.01 -13.78
N TYR A 79 -6.70 -1.93 -13.55
CA TYR A 79 -5.97 -1.26 -14.63
C TYR A 79 -4.85 -2.15 -15.19
N TRP A 80 -4.19 -2.91 -14.33
CA TRP A 80 -3.01 -3.71 -14.68
C TRP A 80 -3.34 -5.17 -14.99
N SER A 81 -4.43 -5.70 -14.44
CA SER A 81 -4.80 -7.12 -14.45
C SER A 81 -4.82 -7.71 -15.87
N GLY A 82 -5.32 -6.95 -16.84
CA GLY A 82 -5.40 -7.34 -18.25
C GLY A 82 -4.05 -7.57 -18.93
N SER A 83 -2.97 -7.03 -18.36
CA SER A 83 -1.62 -7.09 -18.92
C SER A 83 -0.83 -8.35 -18.55
N PHE A 84 -1.35 -9.17 -17.63
CA PHE A 84 -0.70 -10.39 -17.14
C PHE A 84 -1.57 -11.63 -17.38
N SER A 85 -0.95 -12.81 -17.54
CA SER A 85 -1.70 -14.07 -17.51
C SER A 85 -2.19 -14.36 -16.09
N LYS A 86 -3.36 -14.97 -15.92
CA LYS A 86 -3.88 -15.37 -14.59
C LYS A 86 -2.94 -16.29 -13.80
N ASP A 87 -2.04 -17.00 -14.49
CA ASP A 87 -1.09 -17.94 -13.89
C ASP A 87 0.22 -17.24 -13.45
N THR A 88 0.36 -15.95 -13.72
CA THR A 88 1.52 -15.15 -13.30
C THR A 88 1.51 -15.01 -11.77
N SER A 89 2.62 -15.33 -11.10
CA SER A 89 2.73 -15.25 -9.63
C SER A 89 2.92 -13.80 -9.16
N ILE A 90 1.85 -13.00 -9.25
CA ILE A 90 1.79 -11.59 -8.87
C ILE A 90 0.76 -11.36 -7.76
N VAL A 91 1.09 -10.45 -6.85
CA VAL A 91 0.16 -9.78 -5.92
C VAL A 91 0.25 -8.28 -6.15
N PHE A 92 -0.87 -7.58 -6.16
CA PHE A 92 -0.87 -6.12 -6.24
C PHE A 92 -0.72 -5.50 -4.87
N ASP A 93 0.09 -4.46 -4.82
CA ASP A 93 0.31 -3.63 -3.64
C ASP A 93 -0.39 -2.29 -3.84
N LEU A 94 -1.29 -1.93 -2.91
CA LEU A 94 -2.02 -0.67 -2.93
C LEU A 94 -1.74 0.13 -1.68
N HIS A 95 -1.59 1.44 -1.85
CA HIS A 95 -1.32 2.38 -0.77
C HIS A 95 -2.51 3.33 -0.57
N HIS A 96 -3.02 3.41 0.66
CA HIS A 96 -4.18 4.23 1.01
C HIS A 96 -3.86 5.24 2.11
N HIS A 97 -3.91 6.53 1.77
CA HIS A 97 -3.60 7.62 2.69
C HIS A 97 -4.67 8.72 2.64
N TYR A 98 -5.06 9.21 3.82
CA TYR A 98 -6.16 10.15 3.97
C TYR A 98 -5.73 11.58 4.33
N LEU A 99 -4.43 11.80 4.56
CA LEU A 99 -3.88 13.10 4.94
C LEU A 99 -4.02 14.20 3.87
N ALA A 100 -4.32 13.81 2.63
CA ALA A 100 -4.53 14.72 1.50
C ALA A 100 -5.96 14.63 0.92
N ALA A 101 -6.84 13.82 1.54
CA ALA A 101 -8.21 13.65 1.09
C ALA A 101 -9.09 14.80 1.60
N PRO A 102 -9.64 15.67 0.73
CA PRO A 102 -10.45 16.80 1.17
C PRO A 102 -11.65 16.34 2.00
N GLY A 103 -11.86 16.96 3.16
CA GLY A 103 -12.95 16.64 4.08
C GLY A 103 -12.77 15.35 4.89
N ALA A 104 -11.61 14.68 4.79
CA ALA A 104 -11.29 13.56 5.65
C ALA A 104 -10.99 14.05 7.07
N THR A 105 -11.85 13.67 8.01
CA THR A 105 -11.66 13.83 9.45
C THR A 105 -11.65 12.45 10.11
N PRO A 106 -11.17 12.30 11.36
CA PRO A 106 -11.20 11.03 12.07
C PRO A 106 -12.59 10.41 12.20
N GLU A 107 -13.64 11.22 12.32
CA GLU A 107 -15.04 10.76 12.41
C GLU A 107 -15.56 10.20 11.09
N LYS A 108 -15.05 10.73 9.96
CA LYS A 108 -15.44 10.32 8.61
C LYS A 108 -14.53 9.29 8.00
N LEU A 109 -13.41 8.95 8.65
CA LEU A 109 -12.40 8.05 8.08
C LEU A 109 -12.99 6.68 7.71
N SER A 110 -14.05 6.26 8.40
CA SER A 110 -14.83 5.07 8.09
C SER A 110 -15.41 5.07 6.68
N GLU A 111 -15.88 6.21 6.19
CA GLU A 111 -16.45 6.34 4.86
C GLU A 111 -15.38 6.20 3.77
N TYR A 112 -14.20 6.79 3.99
CA TYR A 112 -13.07 6.68 3.06
C TYR A 112 -12.50 5.25 3.05
N LEU A 113 -12.28 4.66 4.22
CA LEU A 113 -11.84 3.27 4.36
C LEU A 113 -12.82 2.29 3.70
N TRP A 114 -14.13 2.51 3.88
CA TRP A 114 -15.19 1.72 3.24
C TRP A 114 -15.18 1.86 1.71
N ALA A 115 -14.98 3.08 1.19
CA ALA A 115 -14.90 3.29 -0.25
C ALA A 115 -13.68 2.58 -0.86
N ASP A 116 -12.53 2.70 -0.22
CA ASP A 116 -11.28 2.09 -0.67
C ASP A 116 -11.32 0.56 -0.57
N GLU A 117 -11.90 -0.03 0.48
CA GLU A 117 -11.99 -1.50 0.61
C GLU A 117 -12.85 -2.13 -0.48
N LEU A 118 -13.90 -1.44 -0.93
CA LEU A 118 -14.77 -1.93 -1.99
C LEU A 118 -14.13 -1.82 -3.37
N ALA A 119 -13.29 -0.81 -3.58
CA ALA A 119 -12.61 -0.56 -4.85
C ALA A 119 -11.32 -1.36 -5.00
N SER A 120 -10.59 -1.60 -3.91
CA SER A 120 -9.26 -2.23 -3.91
C SER A 120 -9.17 -3.57 -4.65
N PRO A 121 -10.14 -4.50 -4.54
CA PRO A 121 -10.03 -5.81 -5.19
C PRO A 121 -9.98 -5.74 -6.73
N GLY A 122 -10.38 -4.63 -7.35
CA GLY A 122 -10.44 -4.48 -8.80
C GLY A 122 -11.36 -5.52 -9.45
N ASP A 123 -10.86 -6.22 -10.46
CA ASP A 123 -11.59 -7.32 -11.12
C ASP A 123 -11.38 -8.68 -10.42
N ALA A 124 -10.58 -8.69 -9.35
CA ALA A 124 -10.22 -9.84 -8.53
C ALA A 124 -9.50 -10.98 -9.29
N LYS A 125 -8.88 -10.70 -10.44
CA LYS A 125 -8.04 -11.66 -11.15
C LYS A 125 -6.77 -11.97 -10.38
N PHE A 126 -6.19 -10.99 -9.70
CA PHE A 126 -5.01 -11.17 -8.84
C PHE A 126 -5.31 -10.80 -7.38
N PRO A 127 -4.59 -11.39 -6.41
CA PRO A 127 -4.69 -10.97 -5.03
C PRO A 127 -4.17 -9.53 -4.86
N VAL A 128 -4.80 -8.80 -3.95
CA VAL A 128 -4.40 -7.45 -3.52
C VAL A 128 -3.95 -7.51 -2.05
N PHE A 129 -2.91 -6.76 -1.71
CA PHE A 129 -2.45 -6.52 -0.35
C PHE A 129 -2.28 -5.00 -0.17
N VAL A 130 -2.72 -4.46 0.96
CA VAL A 130 -2.56 -3.01 1.22
C VAL A 130 -1.23 -2.77 1.93
N GLY A 131 -0.16 -2.53 1.18
CA GLY A 131 1.21 -2.43 1.71
C GLY A 131 1.46 -1.20 2.56
N GLU A 132 0.75 -0.10 2.31
CA GLU A 132 0.88 1.11 3.10
C GLU A 132 -0.49 1.75 3.36
N TRP A 133 -0.73 2.09 4.61
CA TRP A 133 -1.83 2.95 5.01
C TRP A 133 -1.59 3.53 6.40
N ALA A 134 -2.27 4.62 6.71
CA ALA A 134 -2.25 5.25 8.04
C ALA A 134 -3.57 5.97 8.33
N ILE A 135 -3.87 6.20 9.61
CA ILE A 135 -5.14 6.80 10.03
C ILE A 135 -5.12 8.33 10.08
N GLN A 136 -3.99 8.95 9.73
CA GLN A 136 -3.90 10.40 9.66
C GLN A 136 -4.89 10.93 8.62
N ALA A 137 -5.83 11.75 9.06
CA ALA A 137 -6.81 12.43 8.23
C ALA A 137 -6.26 13.80 7.79
N ALA A 138 -6.89 14.42 6.79
CA ALA A 138 -6.49 15.74 6.29
C ALA A 138 -6.82 16.85 7.29
N GLU A 139 -7.91 16.70 8.04
CA GLU A 139 -8.51 17.73 8.88
C GLU A 139 -8.81 17.17 10.28
N ASP A 140 -8.84 18.04 11.28
CA ASP A 140 -9.37 17.81 12.63
C ASP A 140 -8.94 16.49 13.32
N ASN A 141 -7.67 16.12 13.21
CA ASN A 141 -7.15 14.92 13.86
C ASN A 141 -7.29 14.99 15.39
N THR A 142 -7.89 13.95 15.98
CA THR A 142 -8.07 13.77 17.43
C THR A 142 -7.46 12.45 17.89
N LEU A 143 -7.15 12.35 19.18
CA LEU A 143 -6.72 11.09 19.78
C LEU A 143 -7.85 10.08 20.01
N VAL A 144 -9.10 10.54 20.05
CA VAL A 144 -10.27 9.75 20.50
C VAL A 144 -10.60 8.60 19.54
N ASN A 145 -10.60 8.85 18.23
CA ASN A 145 -11.03 7.86 17.23
C ASN A 145 -9.93 6.91 16.75
N ARG A 146 -8.71 7.00 17.30
CA ARG A 146 -7.56 6.27 16.75
C ARG A 146 -7.70 4.76 16.85
N ASP A 147 -8.25 4.28 17.96
CA ASP A 147 -8.49 2.85 18.16
C ASP A 147 -9.50 2.35 17.11
N GLU A 148 -10.68 2.96 17.09
CA GLU A 148 -11.74 2.64 16.13
C GLU A 148 -11.25 2.66 14.67
N ASN A 149 -10.54 3.72 14.28
CA ASN A 149 -10.01 3.89 12.93
C ASN A 149 -8.95 2.85 12.54
N LEU A 150 -8.01 2.54 13.44
CA LEU A 150 -7.04 1.49 13.22
C LEU A 150 -7.73 0.13 13.09
N ASN A 151 -8.61 -0.18 14.04
CA ASN A 151 -9.26 -1.47 14.11
C ASN A 151 -10.21 -1.72 12.93
N MET A 152 -10.87 -0.67 12.45
CA MET A 152 -11.69 -0.72 11.25
C MET A 152 -10.85 -1.03 10.01
N GLY A 153 -9.76 -0.30 9.77
CA GLY A 153 -8.90 -0.58 8.62
C GLY A 153 -8.28 -1.99 8.68
N LEU A 154 -7.80 -2.44 9.84
CA LEU A 154 -7.30 -3.81 10.00
C LEU A 154 -8.35 -4.86 9.64
N ARG A 155 -9.61 -4.68 10.03
CA ARG A 155 -10.73 -5.57 9.67
C ARG A 155 -11.08 -5.48 8.19
N ALA A 156 -11.14 -4.27 7.64
CA ALA A 156 -11.44 -3.97 6.24
C ALA A 156 -10.47 -4.69 5.30
N TRP A 157 -9.17 -4.43 5.46
CA TRP A 157 -8.13 -4.97 4.59
C TRP A 157 -7.97 -6.49 4.73
N LYS A 158 -8.28 -7.06 5.89
CA LYS A 158 -8.33 -8.51 6.07
C LYS A 158 -9.53 -9.15 5.35
N LYS A 159 -10.64 -8.43 5.21
CA LYS A 159 -11.88 -8.94 4.62
C LYS A 159 -11.88 -8.84 3.10
N TYR A 160 -11.47 -7.70 2.55
CA TYR A 160 -11.59 -7.42 1.11
C TYR A 160 -10.27 -7.56 0.35
N ALA A 161 -9.13 -7.43 1.04
CA ALA A 161 -7.81 -7.73 0.49
C ALA A 161 -7.21 -8.99 1.17
N ARG A 162 -5.92 -9.26 0.94
CA ARG A 162 -5.16 -10.33 1.60
C ARG A 162 -4.50 -9.87 2.90
N GLY A 163 -4.92 -8.74 3.44
CA GLY A 163 -4.35 -8.09 4.61
C GLY A 163 -3.73 -6.73 4.28
N SER A 164 -3.00 -6.18 5.25
CA SER A 164 -2.31 -4.92 5.11
C SER A 164 -1.03 -4.83 5.96
N SER A 165 -0.18 -3.86 5.66
CA SER A 165 0.87 -3.38 6.55
C SER A 165 0.69 -1.89 6.85
N TYR A 166 0.71 -1.55 8.14
CA TYR A 166 0.56 -0.17 8.59
C TYR A 166 1.85 0.61 8.35
N TRP A 167 1.74 1.83 7.82
CA TRP A 167 2.86 2.74 7.70
C TRP A 167 2.89 3.66 8.95
N THR A 168 3.79 3.46 9.91
CA THR A 168 4.91 2.51 9.98
C THR A 168 5.10 1.95 11.39
N ALA A 169 5.93 0.91 11.56
CA ALA A 169 6.19 0.29 12.86
C ALA A 169 6.75 1.28 13.90
N ARG A 170 7.71 2.13 13.48
CA ARG A 170 8.41 3.10 14.31
C ARG A 170 8.53 4.43 13.59
N PHE A 171 8.11 5.51 14.24
CA PHE A 171 8.20 6.87 13.70
C PHE A 171 8.69 7.84 14.78
N PHE A 172 9.64 8.71 14.43
CA PHE A 172 10.30 9.62 15.38
C PHE A 172 10.06 11.10 15.09
N GLY A 173 9.37 11.44 14.01
CA GLY A 173 9.05 12.84 13.72
C GLY A 173 8.00 13.40 14.68
N ASP A 174 8.09 14.70 14.89
CA ASP A 174 7.36 15.48 15.89
C ASP A 174 6.50 16.60 15.29
N VAL A 175 6.41 16.66 13.96
CA VAL A 175 5.56 17.60 13.23
C VAL A 175 4.12 17.48 13.69
N GLU A 176 3.47 18.60 13.95
CA GLU A 176 2.04 18.65 14.29
C GLU A 176 1.18 18.33 13.08
N VAL A 177 0.09 17.59 13.31
CA VAL A 177 -0.98 17.41 12.30
C VAL A 177 -2.09 18.42 12.54
N VAL A 178 -2.87 18.71 11.50
CA VAL A 178 -4.06 19.56 11.61
C VAL A 178 -5.05 18.92 12.58
N GLY A 179 -5.43 19.64 13.65
CA GLY A 179 -6.30 19.13 14.72
C GLY A 179 -5.79 19.48 16.12
N GLU A 180 -5.90 18.54 17.07
CA GLU A 180 -5.65 18.71 18.52
C GLU A 180 -4.17 18.90 18.93
N ALA A 181 -3.36 19.61 18.14
CA ALA A 181 -1.92 19.83 18.39
C ALA A 181 -1.17 18.52 18.74
N ILE A 182 -1.54 17.44 18.06
CA ILE A 182 -0.90 16.13 18.24
C ILE A 182 0.25 16.00 17.24
N THR A 183 1.36 15.41 17.68
CA THR A 183 2.45 15.05 16.78
C THR A 183 2.00 13.93 15.84
N ILE A 184 2.39 13.95 14.58
CA ILE A 184 2.13 12.93 13.55
C ILE A 184 2.42 11.50 14.03
N ARG A 185 3.43 11.33 14.89
CA ARG A 185 3.75 10.06 15.55
C ARG A 185 2.53 9.39 16.22
N ARG A 186 1.58 10.16 16.74
CA ARG A 186 0.38 9.64 17.43
C ARG A 186 -0.63 8.98 16.50
N VAL A 187 -0.52 9.22 15.20
CA VAL A 187 -1.41 8.70 14.14
C VAL A 187 -0.66 7.91 13.06
N LEU A 188 0.67 7.82 13.15
CA LEU A 188 1.53 7.15 12.15
C LEU A 188 2.40 6.03 12.74
N GLU A 189 2.71 6.03 14.04
CA GLU A 189 3.52 4.96 14.66
C GLU A 189 2.63 3.81 15.16
N LEU A 190 2.69 2.64 14.52
CA LEU A 190 1.96 1.44 14.98
C LEU A 190 2.33 1.05 16.42
N TRP A 191 3.61 1.19 16.80
CA TRP A 191 4.04 0.91 18.17
C TRP A 191 3.35 1.77 19.23
N VAL A 192 2.92 3.00 18.89
CA VAL A 192 2.11 3.81 19.80
C VAL A 192 0.82 3.08 20.11
N PHE A 193 0.12 2.55 19.11
CA PHE A 193 -1.13 1.81 19.32
C PHE A 193 -0.92 0.55 20.15
N CYS A 194 0.12 -0.24 19.86
CA CYS A 194 0.46 -1.42 20.67
C CYS A 194 0.74 -1.05 22.13
N LYS A 195 1.42 0.07 22.40
CA LYS A 195 1.70 0.55 23.77
C LYS A 195 0.42 0.93 24.53
N TYR A 196 -0.60 1.41 23.82
CA TYR A 196 -1.90 1.77 24.41
C TYR A 196 -2.90 0.62 24.42
N GLY A 197 -2.49 -0.59 24.03
CA GLY A 197 -3.33 -1.79 24.10
C GLY A 197 -4.43 -1.81 23.04
N TYR A 198 -4.16 -1.25 21.86
CA TYR A 198 -5.06 -1.40 20.72
C TYR A 198 -4.83 -2.81 20.17
N ASP A 199 -5.90 -3.61 20.16
CA ASP A 199 -5.89 -5.03 19.77
C ASP A 199 -5.90 -5.21 18.24
#